data_AF-T0ZKF8-F1
#
_entry.id   AF-T0ZKF8-F1
#
_cell.length_a   1.000
_cell.length_b   1.000
_cell.length_c   1.000
_cell.angle_alpha   90.00
_cell.angle_beta   90.00
_cell.angle_gamma   90.00
#
_symmetry.space_group_name_H-M   'P 1'
#
loop_
_entity.id
_entity.type
_entity.pdbx_description
1 polymer ?
#
loop_
_entity_poly.entity_id
_entity_poly.type
_entity_poly.pdbx_seq_one_letter_code
_entity_poly.pdbx_strand_id
1 'polypeptide(L)' 'RERLAFWRLRETIPEAQRLDGASLKHDISVPVAAIPEFIERAGAWLHESVPDGRLIAYGHVGDGNLHFNLNQAPGA' A
#
# COMPACT_ATOMS: atom_id res chain seq x y z
N ARG A 1 1.71 -26.48 -4.71
CA ARG A 1 1.15 -26.01 -3.43
C ARG A 1 1.67 -24.62 -3.09
N GLU A 2 2.98 -24.39 -3.09
CA GLU A 2 3.61 -23.09 -2.78
C GLU A 2 3.16 -21.94 -3.67
N ARG A 3 3.10 -22.14 -5.00
CA ARG A 3 2.60 -21.13 -5.95
C ARG A 3 1.23 -20.57 -5.53
N LEU A 4 0.30 -21.44 -5.13
CA LEU A 4 -1.05 -21.02 -4.72
C LEU A 4 -1.01 -20.24 -3.40
N ALA A 5 -0.12 -20.59 -2.49
CA ALA A 5 0.05 -19.86 -1.24
C ALA A 5 0.58 -18.44 -1.47
N PHE A 6 1.55 -18.27 -2.39
CA PHE A 6 2.05 -16.94 -2.76
C PHE A 6 1.01 -16.08 -3.47
N TRP A 7 0.25 -16.66 -4.41
CA TRP A 7 -0.86 -15.93 -5.02
C TRP A 7 -1.92 -15.54 -4.02
N ARG A 8 -2.31 -16.46 -3.13
CA ARG A 8 -3.23 -16.16 -2.05
C ARG A 8 -2.75 -14.98 -1.21
N LEU A 9 -1.48 -14.96 -0.80
CA LEU A 9 -0.90 -13.84 -0.05
C LEU A 9 -1.11 -12.49 -0.76
N ARG A 10 -0.81 -12.41 -2.06
CA ARG A 10 -0.95 -11.18 -2.86
C ARG A 10 -2.41 -10.79 -3.11
N GLU A 11 -3.27 -11.76 -3.40
CA GLU A 11 -4.66 -11.53 -3.77
C GLU A 11 -5.52 -11.15 -2.56
N THR A 12 -5.15 -11.60 -1.35
CA THR A 12 -5.90 -11.29 -0.12
C THR A 12 -5.52 -9.96 0.53
N ILE A 13 -4.54 -9.21 0.00
CA ILE A 13 -4.15 -7.91 0.58
C ILE A 13 -5.35 -6.94 0.72
N PRO A 14 -6.20 -6.73 -0.30
CA PRO A 14 -7.34 -5.81 -0.18
C PRO A 14 -8.36 -6.25 0.88
N GLU A 15 -8.58 -7.56 1.02
CA GLU A 15 -9.47 -8.13 2.04
C GLU A 15 -8.88 -7.94 3.44
N ALA A 16 -7.61 -8.29 3.62
CA ALA A 16 -6.90 -8.10 4.88
C ALA A 16 -6.90 -6.62 5.30
N GLN A 17 -6.69 -5.71 4.34
CA GLN A 17 -6.74 -4.26 4.59
C GLN A 17 -8.13 -3.81 5.07
N ARG A 18 -9.21 -4.34 4.49
CA ARG A 18 -10.58 -4.04 4.92
C ARG A 18 -10.88 -4.55 6.33
N LEU A 19 -10.37 -5.73 6.66
CA LEU A 19 -10.55 -6.35 7.98
C LEU A 19 -9.76 -5.64 9.08
N ASP A 20 -8.64 -5.03 8.71
CA ASP A 20 -7.73 -4.34 9.63
C ASP A 20 -8.26 -2.97 10.11
N GLY A 21 -9.20 -2.34 9.40
CA GLY A 21 -9.91 -1.15 9.89
C GLY A 21 -10.25 -0.13 8.82
N ALA A 22 -10.45 1.11 9.26
CA ALA A 22 -10.72 2.24 8.38
C ALA A 22 -9.56 2.41 7.38
N SER A 23 -9.91 2.57 6.10
CA SER A 23 -8.96 2.53 4.99
C SER A 23 -9.23 3.66 4.00
N LEU A 24 -8.17 4.42 3.67
CA LEU A 24 -8.15 5.38 2.56
C LEU A 24 -7.38 4.75 1.40
N LYS A 25 -8.02 4.62 0.24
CA LYS A 25 -7.46 3.92 -0.91
C LYS A 25 -7.09 4.90 -2.02
N HIS A 26 -5.87 4.77 -2.54
CA HIS A 26 -5.39 5.53 -3.70
C HIS A 26 -4.82 4.54 -4.70
N ASP A 27 -5.38 4.58 -5.91
CA ASP A 27 -4.94 3.76 -7.04
C ASP A 27 -4.34 4.70 -8.08
N ILE A 28 -3.00 4.72 -8.15
CA ILE A 28 -2.25 5.71 -8.93
C ILE A 28 -1.28 5.03 -9.89
N SER A 29 -0.81 5.79 -10.86
CA SER A 29 0.28 5.38 -11.75
C SER A 29 1.43 6.35 -11.63
N VAL A 30 2.64 5.81 -11.51
CA VAL A 30 3.89 6.57 -11.59
C VAL A 30 4.83 5.88 -12.59
N PRO A 31 5.79 6.60 -13.21
CA PRO A 31 6.81 5.95 -14.01
C PRO A 31 7.49 4.83 -13.21
N VAL A 32 7.68 3.64 -13.81
CA VAL A 32 8.23 2.46 -13.12
C VAL A 32 9.55 2.77 -12.38
N ALA A 33 10.43 3.53 -13.04
CA ALA A 33 11.72 3.94 -12.45
C ALA A 33 11.58 4.91 -11.26
N ALA A 34 10.44 5.60 -11.12
CA ALA A 34 10.16 6.55 -10.06
C ALA A 34 9.39 5.93 -8.88
N ILE A 35 8.95 4.66 -8.95
CA ILE A 35 8.25 3.98 -7.85
C ILE A 35 9.05 4.05 -6.52
N PRO A 36 10.36 3.73 -6.49
CA PRO A 36 11.12 3.78 -5.24
C PRO A 36 11.16 5.18 -4.63
N GLU A 37 11.52 6.19 -5.43
CA GLU A 37 11.60 7.58 -4.98
C GLU A 37 10.23 8.10 -4.51
N PHE A 38 9.16 7.74 -5.21
CA PHE A 38 7.80 8.10 -4.83
C PHE A 38 7.43 7.53 -3.46
N ILE A 39 7.67 6.22 -3.23
CA ILE A 39 7.36 5.57 -1.95
C ILE A 39 8.14 6.22 -0.80
N GLU A 40 9.43 6.51 -0.99
CA GLU A 40 10.26 7.16 0.02
C GLU A 40 9.73 8.56 0.37
N ARG A 41 9.54 9.42 -0.63
CA ARG A 41 9.13 10.82 -0.42
C ARG A 41 7.71 10.94 0.11
N ALA A 42 6.76 10.21 -0.49
CA ALA A 42 5.38 10.23 -0.05
C ALA A 42 5.21 9.54 1.31
N GLY A 43 5.97 8.48 1.58
CA GLY A 43 5.99 7.79 2.88
C GLY A 43 6.50 8.69 4.01
N ALA A 44 7.59 9.43 3.78
CA ALA A 44 8.09 10.41 4.74
C ALA A 44 7.07 11.51 5.01
N TRP A 45 6.46 12.07 3.96
CA TRP A 45 5.41 13.08 4.11
C TRP A 45 4.19 12.55 4.89
N LEU A 46 3.76 11.32 4.64
CA LEU A 46 2.68 10.68 5.38
C LEU A 46 3.02 10.51 6.86
N HIS A 47 4.24 10.08 7.17
CA HIS A 47 4.68 9.91 8.56
C HIS A 47 4.62 11.22 9.35
N GLU A 48 4.96 12.34 8.72
CA GLU A 48 4.92 13.67 9.33
C GLU A 48 3.52 14.29 9.39
N SER A 49 2.73 14.10 8.33
CA SER A 49 1.45 14.83 8.14
C SER A 49 0.22 14.04 8.59
N VAL A 50 0.33 12.72 8.70
CA VAL A 50 -0.77 11.79 9.03
C VAL A 50 -0.27 10.80 10.09
N PRO A 51 -0.03 11.25 11.34
CA PRO A 51 0.59 10.41 12.38
C PRO A 51 -0.25 9.18 12.75
N ASP A 52 -1.57 9.27 12.60
CA ASP A 52 -2.51 8.16 12.83
C ASP A 52 -2.69 7.28 11.59
N GLY A 53 -1.94 7.54 10.51
CA GLY A 53 -1.99 6.82 9.25
C GLY A 53 -0.86 5.80 9.12
N ARG A 54 -1.20 4.56 8.82
CA ARG A 54 -0.25 3.50 8.47
C ARG A 54 -0.30 3.21 6.98
N LEU A 55 0.83 3.45 6.28
CA LEU A 55 0.98 3.16 4.86
C LEU A 55 0.85 1.65 4.57
N ILE A 56 0.02 1.33 3.57
CA ILE A 56 -0.16 -0.01 2.99
C ILE A 56 0.10 0.11 1.48
N ALA A 57 1.30 -0.25 1.05
CA ALA A 57 1.75 -0.12 -0.34
C ALA A 57 1.91 -1.48 -1.03
N TYR A 58 1.24 -1.67 -2.17
CA TYR A 58 1.36 -2.83 -3.06
C TYR A 58 0.89 -2.45 -4.47
N GLY A 59 1.12 -3.26 -5.49
CA GLY A 59 0.68 -2.89 -6.85
C GLY A 59 1.16 -3.82 -7.93
N HIS A 60 1.21 -3.27 -9.15
CA HIS A 60 1.73 -3.92 -10.34
C HIS A 60 2.98 -3.15 -10.80
N VAL A 61 4.13 -3.50 -10.22
CA VAL A 61 5.39 -2.77 -10.47
C VAL A 61 5.75 -2.71 -11.96
N GLY A 62 5.38 -3.73 -12.74
CA GLY A 62 5.71 -3.82 -14.16
C GLY A 62 5.02 -2.79 -15.06
N ASP A 63 3.90 -2.22 -14.63
CA ASP A 63 3.14 -1.23 -15.42
C ASP A 63 3.07 0.17 -14.77
N GLY A 64 3.67 0.34 -13.58
CA GLY A 64 3.68 1.61 -12.86
C GLY A 64 2.51 1.80 -11.89
N ASN A 65 1.58 0.84 -11.81
CA ASN A 65 0.45 0.92 -10.89
C ASN A 65 0.88 0.68 -9.43
N LEU A 66 0.45 1.58 -8.56
CA LEU A 66 0.71 1.56 -7.13
C LEU A 66 -0.59 1.84 -6.36
N HIS A 67 -1.00 0.87 -5.55
CA HIS A 67 -1.96 1.08 -4.47
C HIS A 67 -1.21 1.71 -3.29
N PHE A 68 -1.35 3.02 -3.11
CA PHE A 68 -0.71 3.80 -2.04
C PHE A 68 -1.74 4.13 -0.95
N ASN A 69 -2.15 3.09 -0.22
CA ASN A 69 -3.28 3.18 0.69
C ASN A 69 -2.83 3.49 2.11
N LEU A 70 -3.76 3.96 2.94
CA LEU A 70 -3.56 4.12 4.37
C LEU A 70 -4.62 3.35 5.14
N ASN A 71 -4.22 2.76 6.27
CA ASN A 71 -5.13 2.33 7.31
C ASN A 71 -4.90 3.15 8.58
N GLN A 72 -5.90 3.20 9.47
CA GLN A 72 -5.72 3.77 10.80
C GLN A 72 -4.64 2.99 11.57
N ALA A 73 -3.73 3.71 12.23
CA ALA A 73 -2.71 3.12 13.08
C ALA A 73 -3.37 2.41 14.29
N PRO A 74 -2.81 1.29 14.78
CA PRO A 74 -3.37 0.59 15.93
C PRO A 74 -3.37 1.50 17.17
N GLY A 75 -4.54 1.66 17.78
CA GLY A 75 -4.69 2.45 19.01
C GLY A 75 -4.81 3.97 18.83
N ALA A 76 -4.79 4.45 17.58
CA ALA A 76 -5.25 5.80 17.24
C ALA A 76 -6.78 5.90 17.24
#